data_AF-A0A699SHY6-F1
#
_entry.id   AF-A0A699SHY6-F1
#
_cell.length_a   1.000
_cell.length_b   1.000
_cell.length_c   1.000
_cell.angle_alpha   90.00
_cell.angle_beta   90.00
_cell.angle_gamma   90.00
#
_symmetry.space_group_name_H-M   'P 1'
#
loop_
_entity.id
_entity.type
_entity.pdbx_description
1 polymer ?
#
loop_
_entity_poly.entity_id
_entity_poly.type
_entity_poly.pdbx_seq_one_letter_code
_entity_poly.pdbx_strand_id
1 'polypeptide(L)'
;TTDYWNMALLSMRADRYWKRTGKKITIQGTDVEGFDKSKTFGGNEATKKTKKNLLKQQYGNFKVEGSKILEQIFNRLQIIVSQLEFIDIEIEQDDLNQKFLTSLAQEWLMHTIV
;
A
#
# COMPACT_ATOMS: atom_id res chain seq x y z
N THR A 1 -2.99 -16.39 -13.17
CA THR A 1 -4.45 -16.45 -13.42
C THR A 1 -5.14 -16.18 -12.11
N THR A 2 -5.57 -14.94 -11.91
CA THR A 2 -6.30 -14.56 -10.70
C THR A 2 -7.73 -15.06 -10.86
N ASP A 3 -8.11 -16.03 -10.05
CA ASP A 3 -9.44 -16.61 -10.06
C ASP A 3 -10.51 -15.52 -9.82
N TYR A 4 -11.61 -15.53 -10.56
CA TYR A 4 -12.67 -14.51 -10.50
C TYR A 4 -13.18 -14.30 -9.07
N TRP A 5 -13.24 -15.40 -8.31
CA TRP A 5 -13.62 -15.41 -6.90
C TRP A 5 -12.67 -14.62 -6.00
N ASN A 6 -11.37 -14.66 -6.29
CA ASN A 6 -10.39 -13.88 -5.54
C ASN A 6 -10.58 -12.38 -5.78
N MET A 7 -10.80 -11.98 -7.03
CA MET A 7 -11.05 -10.56 -7.35
C MET A 7 -12.35 -10.05 -6.71
N ALA A 8 -13.42 -10.83 -6.75
CA ALA A 8 -14.69 -10.49 -6.12
C ALA A 8 -14.56 -10.33 -4.59
N LEU A 9 -13.89 -11.27 -3.93
CA LEU A 9 -13.67 -11.24 -2.48
C LEU A 9 -12.84 -10.03 -2.05
N LEU A 10 -11.82 -9.67 -2.82
CA LEU A 10 -10.98 -8.51 -2.55
C LEU A 10 -11.75 -7.19 -2.72
N SER A 11 -12.61 -7.11 -3.74
CA SER A 11 -13.50 -5.96 -3.93
C SER A 11 -14.46 -5.77 -2.75
N MET A 12 -15.08 -6.86 -2.26
CA MET A 12 -15.95 -6.82 -1.07
C MET A 12 -15.21 -6.37 0.20
N ARG A 13 -13.94 -6.74 0.35
CA ARG A 13 -13.10 -6.32 1.49
C ARG A 13 -12.74 -4.84 1.42
N ALA A 14 -12.37 -4.35 0.23
CA ALA A 14 -12.09 -2.94 0.01
C ALA A 14 -13.31 -2.05 0.33
N ASP A 15 -14.51 -2.48 -0.10
CA ASP A 15 -15.77 -1.78 0.21
C ASP A 15 -16.08 -1.75 1.72
N ARG A 16 -15.88 -2.87 2.42
CA ARG A 16 -16.07 -2.95 3.89
C ARG A 16 -15.10 -2.04 4.64
N TYR A 17 -13.84 -1.98 4.20
CA TYR A 17 -12.84 -1.08 4.77
C TYR A 17 -13.28 0.38 4.61
N TRP A 18 -13.61 0.79 3.39
CA TRP A 18 -14.08 2.14 3.07
C TRP A 18 -15.27 2.55 3.93
N LYS A 19 -16.28 1.69 4.07
CA LYS A 19 -17.47 1.96 4.89
C LYS A 19 -17.18 2.15 6.38
N ARG A 20 -16.13 1.51 6.92
CA ARG A 20 -15.77 1.60 8.35
C ARG A 20 -14.83 2.76 8.66
N THR A 21 -13.85 3.01 7.80
CA THR A 21 -12.80 4.01 8.06
C THR A 21 -13.09 5.36 7.40
N GLY A 22 -13.95 5.40 6.39
CA GLY A 22 -14.16 6.58 5.53
C GLY A 22 -12.93 6.93 4.68
N LYS A 23 -11.90 6.06 4.65
CA LYS A 23 -10.63 6.31 3.94
C LYS A 23 -10.56 5.47 2.67
N LYS A 24 -10.49 6.12 1.51
CA LYS A 24 -10.49 5.43 0.22
C LYS A 24 -9.07 4.98 0.03
N ILE A 25 -8.91 3.79 -0.53
CA ILE A 25 -7.61 3.37 -1.03
C ILE A 25 -7.42 4.10 -2.37
N THR A 26 -7.31 5.43 -2.31
CA THR A 26 -6.89 6.28 -3.41
C THR A 26 -5.61 6.92 -2.94
N ILE A 27 -4.50 6.50 -3.50
CA ILE A 27 -3.21 7.12 -3.25
C ILE A 27 -2.98 8.04 -4.44
N GLN A 28 -3.10 9.34 -4.21
CA GLN A 28 -2.49 10.34 -5.08
C GLN A 28 -1.26 10.79 -4.31
N GLY A 29 -0.05 10.57 -4.85
CA GLY A 29 1.24 10.79 -4.18
C GLY A 29 1.55 12.24 -3.75
N THR A 30 0.56 13.14 -3.74
CA THR A 30 0.70 14.55 -3.37
C THR A 30 0.32 14.86 -1.92
N ASP A 31 -0.53 14.05 -1.27
CA ASP A 31 -1.20 14.47 -0.03
C ASP A 31 -0.78 13.66 1.22
N VAL A 32 0.38 12.99 1.19
CA VAL A 32 0.90 12.32 2.39
C VAL A 32 1.46 13.35 3.35
N GLU A 33 0.73 13.56 4.45
CA GLU A 33 1.12 14.44 5.55
C GLU A 33 2.51 14.06 6.09
N GLY A 34 3.45 15.01 6.05
CA GLY A 34 4.84 14.81 6.53
C GLY A 34 5.86 14.31 5.48
N PHE A 35 5.46 14.08 4.23
CA PHE A 35 6.39 13.71 3.16
C PHE A 35 7.04 14.94 2.49
N ASP A 36 8.28 15.26 2.87
CA ASP A 36 9.09 16.31 2.23
C ASP A 36 9.95 15.73 1.09
N LYS A 37 9.52 16.02 -0.15
CA LYS A 37 10.16 15.58 -1.41
C LYS A 37 11.62 16.05 -1.52
N SER A 38 11.87 17.30 -1.14
CA SER A 38 13.17 17.95 -1.30
C SER A 38 14.24 17.33 -0.40
N LYS A 39 13.85 17.01 0.85
CA LYS A 39 14.71 16.32 1.82
C LYS A 39 14.97 14.86 1.44
N THR A 40 14.00 14.20 0.81
CA THR A 40 14.10 12.76 0.55
C THR A 40 14.91 12.44 -0.71
N PHE A 41 14.88 13.27 -1.74
CA PHE A 41 15.48 12.98 -3.05
C PHE A 41 16.50 14.00 -3.58
N GLY A 42 16.95 14.94 -2.76
CA GLY A 42 17.97 15.96 -3.11
C GLY A 42 19.40 15.45 -3.39
N GLY A 43 19.60 14.18 -3.76
CA GLY A 43 20.90 13.57 -4.05
C GLY A 43 21.18 13.35 -5.54
N ASN A 44 22.42 12.94 -5.87
CA ASN A 44 22.85 12.61 -7.23
C ASN A 44 22.12 11.36 -7.80
N GLU A 45 22.24 11.13 -9.10
CA GLU A 45 21.52 10.05 -9.81
C GLU A 45 21.81 8.64 -9.25
N ALA A 46 23.04 8.38 -8.81
CA ALA A 46 23.41 7.12 -8.17
C ALA A 46 22.65 6.92 -6.84
N THR A 47 22.53 7.96 -6.01
CA THR A 47 21.76 7.87 -4.75
C THR A 47 20.26 7.68 -4.99
N LYS A 48 19.70 8.29 -6.06
CA LYS A 48 18.30 8.06 -6.46
C LYS A 48 18.09 6.61 -6.92
N LYS A 49 19.02 6.04 -7.70
CA LYS A 49 18.96 4.64 -8.16
C LYS A 49 19.03 3.63 -7.00
N THR A 50 19.88 3.87 -6.02
CA THR A 50 19.97 3.01 -4.82
C THR A 50 18.70 3.09 -3.97
N LYS A 51 18.16 4.31 -3.75
CA LYS A 51 16.89 4.50 -3.05
C LYS A 51 15.72 3.83 -3.78
N LYS A 52 15.67 3.93 -5.11
CA LYS A 52 14.68 3.25 -5.96
C LYS A 52 14.67 1.73 -5.72
N ASN A 53 15.85 1.11 -5.71
CA ASN A 53 15.97 -0.33 -5.48
C ASN A 53 15.52 -0.73 -4.07
N LEU A 54 15.89 0.06 -3.05
CA LEU A 54 15.47 -0.18 -1.68
C LEU A 54 13.94 -0.10 -1.53
N LEU A 55 13.30 0.89 -2.15
CA LEU A 55 11.84 1.05 -2.09
C LEU A 55 11.10 -0.08 -2.79
N LYS A 56 11.58 -0.52 -3.96
CA LYS A 56 11.05 -1.71 -4.63
C LYS A 56 11.17 -2.96 -3.75
N GLN A 57 12.29 -3.12 -3.05
CA GLN A 57 12.48 -4.23 -2.11
C GLN A 57 11.52 -4.13 -0.91
N GLN A 58 11.34 -2.95 -0.33
CA GLN A 58 10.40 -2.72 0.77
C GLN A 58 8.95 -3.00 0.36
N TYR A 59 8.57 -2.60 -0.86
CA TYR A 59 7.24 -2.86 -1.42
C TYR A 59 7.03 -4.35 -1.77
N GLY A 60 8.06 -5.02 -2.28
CA GLY A 60 8.04 -6.47 -2.54
C GLY A 60 7.94 -7.29 -1.24
N ASN A 61 8.65 -6.86 -0.20
CA ASN A 61 8.70 -7.52 1.10
C ASN A 61 7.62 -7.02 2.07
N PHE A 62 6.64 -6.24 1.60
CA PHE A 62 5.58 -5.73 2.43
C PHE A 62 4.65 -6.88 2.85
N LYS A 63 4.95 -7.47 4.01
CA LYS A 63 4.12 -8.45 4.71
C LYS A 63 4.01 -8.00 6.16
N VAL A 64 2.82 -8.06 6.74
CA VAL A 64 2.58 -7.66 8.13
C VAL A 64 2.55 -8.91 9.01
N GLU A 65 3.37 -8.92 10.05
CA GLU A 65 3.27 -9.84 11.19
C GLU A 65 2.69 -9.07 12.40
N GLY A 66 1.58 -9.57 12.95
CA GLY A 66 0.99 -9.09 14.20
C GLY A 66 -0.05 -7.96 14.09
N SER A 67 -0.71 -7.66 15.22
CA SER A 67 -1.83 -6.72 15.39
C SER A 67 -1.42 -5.24 15.39
N LYS A 68 -0.50 -4.83 14.50
CA LYS A 68 -0.25 -3.40 14.29
C LYS A 68 -1.49 -2.77 13.66
N ILE A 69 -1.99 -1.71 14.30
CA ILE A 69 -3.25 -1.02 13.99
C ILE A 69 -3.30 -0.73 12.48
N LEU A 70 -4.42 -1.09 11.86
CA LEU A 70 -4.70 -1.01 10.43
C LEU A 70 -4.32 0.34 9.79
N GLU A 71 -4.48 1.42 10.56
CA GLU A 71 -4.07 2.78 10.18
C GLU A 71 -2.55 2.94 10.03
N GLN A 72 -1.75 2.29 10.87
CA GLN A 72 -0.29 2.30 10.73
C GLN A 72 0.17 1.51 9.50
N ILE A 73 -0.51 0.40 9.18
CA ILE A 73 -0.24 -0.39 7.97
C ILE A 73 -0.56 0.46 6.73
N PHE A 74 -1.72 1.11 6.73
CA PHE A 74 -2.13 2.03 5.68
C PHE A 74 -1.12 3.17 5.50
N ASN A 75 -0.72 3.85 6.57
CA ASN A 75 0.25 4.95 6.51
C ASN A 75 1.61 4.49 5.98
N ARG A 76 2.10 3.32 6.39
CA ARG A 76 3.38 2.76 5.88
C ARG A 76 3.30 2.43 4.40
N LEU A 77 2.20 1.86 3.94
CA LEU A 77 1.99 1.55 2.52
C LEU A 77 1.86 2.84 1.70
N GLN A 78 1.14 3.85 2.19
CA GLN A 78 0.99 5.15 1.53
C GLN A 78 2.33 5.87 1.35
N ILE A 79 3.20 5.85 2.36
CA ILE A 79 4.54 6.44 2.26
C ILE A 79 5.36 5.75 1.16
N ILE A 80 5.36 4.41 1.10
CA ILE A 80 6.12 3.65 0.11
C ILE A 80 5.61 3.95 -1.31
N VAL A 81 4.30 3.93 -1.52
CA VAL A 81 3.69 4.18 -2.83
C VAL A 81 3.96 5.60 -3.31
N SER A 82 3.79 6.61 -2.44
CA SER A 82 4.04 8.01 -2.80
C SER A 82 5.51 8.27 -3.15
N GLN A 83 6.43 7.56 -2.51
CA GLN A 83 7.85 7.61 -2.85
C GLN A 83 8.17 6.93 -4.18
N LEU A 84 7.45 5.87 -4.54
CA LEU A 84 7.63 5.14 -5.80
C LEU A 84 7.07 5.94 -6.99
N GLU A 85 5.86 6.48 -6.87
CA GLU A 85 5.26 7.38 -7.87
C GLU A 85 6.17 8.59 -8.15
N PHE A 86 6.79 9.14 -7.12
CA PHE A 86 7.72 10.26 -7.25
C PHE A 86 9.01 9.92 -8.02
N ILE A 87 9.40 8.65 -8.11
CA ILE A 87 10.56 8.19 -8.90
C ILE A 87 10.10 7.73 -10.30
N ASP A 88 8.93 8.18 -10.75
CA ASP A 88 8.28 7.78 -12.00
C ASP A 88 8.14 6.25 -12.12
N ILE A 89 7.83 5.59 -10.99
CA ILE A 89 7.40 4.18 -11.02
C ILE A 89 5.88 4.19 -11.01
N GLU A 90 5.30 3.76 -12.12
CA GLU A 90 3.89 3.47 -12.21
C GLU A 90 3.58 2.21 -11.38
N ILE A 91 2.66 2.35 -10.43
CA ILE A 91 2.15 1.25 -9.63
C ILE A 91 0.72 0.99 -10.09
N GLU A 92 0.45 -0.24 -10.50
CA GLU A 92 -0.90 -0.66 -10.82
C GLU A 92 -1.75 -0.63 -9.55
N GLN A 93 -2.87 0.09 -9.60
CA GLN A 93 -3.81 0.20 -8.48
C GLN A 93 -4.28 -1.18 -8.00
N ASP A 94 -4.41 -2.14 -8.90
CA ASP A 94 -4.79 -3.52 -8.55
C ASP A 94 -3.70 -4.23 -7.74
N ASP A 95 -2.41 -4.10 -8.09
CA ASP A 95 -1.30 -4.66 -7.30
C ASP A 95 -1.22 -4.03 -5.91
N LEU A 96 -1.42 -2.72 -5.82
CA LEU A 96 -1.50 -2.00 -4.56
C LEU A 96 -2.66 -2.50 -3.68
N ASN A 97 -3.86 -2.64 -4.27
CA ASN A 97 -5.04 -3.15 -3.58
C ASN A 97 -4.78 -4.58 -3.06
N GLN A 98 -4.16 -5.44 -3.87
CA GLN A 98 -3.78 -6.80 -3.48
C GLN A 98 -2.83 -6.80 -2.27
N LYS A 99 -1.77 -6.00 -2.32
CA LYS A 99 -0.78 -5.91 -1.22
C LYS A 99 -1.38 -5.35 0.06
N PHE A 100 -2.25 -4.34 -0.04
CA PHE A 100 -2.97 -3.84 1.12
C PHE A 100 -3.87 -4.92 1.73
N LEU A 101 -4.69 -5.60 0.91
CA LEU A 101 -5.66 -6.59 1.37
C LEU A 101 -5.01 -7.88 1.91
N THR A 102 -3.86 -8.27 1.38
CA THR A 102 -3.05 -9.40 1.89
C THR A 102 -2.28 -9.04 3.16
N SER A 103 -2.02 -7.75 3.40
CA SER A 103 -1.42 -7.27 4.65
C SER A 103 -2.40 -7.13 5.82
N LEU A 104 -3.72 -7.21 5.55
CA LEU A 104 -4.74 -7.23 6.60
C LEU A 104 -4.67 -8.56 7.37
N ALA A 105 -4.67 -8.48 8.71
CA ALA A 105 -4.60 -9.67 9.56
C ALA A 105 -5.74 -10.66 9.27
N GLN A 106 -5.50 -11.95 9.51
CA GLN A 106 -6.46 -13.03 9.29
C GLN A 106 -7.76 -12.88 10.12
N GLU A 107 -7.72 -12.09 11.18
CA GLU A 107 -8.87 -11.69 11.99
C GLU A 107 -9.89 -10.82 11.21
N TRP A 108 -9.42 -10.08 10.20
CA TRP A 108 -10.28 -9.39 9.22
C TRP A 108 -10.79 -10.31 8.11
N LEU A 109 -10.19 -11.49 7.97
CA LEU A 109 -10.63 -12.53 7.03
C LEU A 109 -11.81 -13.35 7.58
N MET A 110 -12.06 -13.31 8.90
CA MET A 110 -12.97 -14.23 9.57
C MET A 110 -14.11 -13.51 10.31
N HIS A 111 -14.94 -12.76 9.60
CA HIS A 111 -16.29 -12.43 10.09
C HIS A 111 -17.33 -12.69 8.99
N THR A 112 -18.03 -13.81 9.20
CA THR A 112 -19.33 -14.23 8.68
C THR A 112 -19.34 -15.05 7.38
N ILE A 113 -19.10 -16.36 7.50
CA ILE A 113 -20.03 -17.34 6.91
C ILE A 113 -20.88 -17.82 8.09
N VAL A 114 -22.14 -17.39 8.12
CA VAL A 114 -23.23 -18.10 8.80
C VAL A 114 -23.99 -18.81 7.71
#